data_AF-W4EB12-F1
#
_entry.id   AF-W4EB12-F1
#
_cell.length_a   1.000
_cell.length_b   1.000
_cell.length_c   1.000
_cell.angle_alpha   90.00
_cell.angle_beta   90.00
_cell.angle_gamma   90.00
#
_symmetry.space_group_name_H-M   'P 1'
#
loop_
_entity.id
_entity.type
_entity.pdbx_description
1 polymer ?
#
loop_
_entity_poly.entity_id
_entity_poly.type
_entity_poly.pdbx_seq_one_letter_code
_entity_poly.pdbx_strand_id
1 'polypeptide(L)'
;MIVLKDIGKFEVLPERAMQIYQGDVPALQAAIAAGWDIEAGLELSKHTTVSPLDLAIITQQTEVVKLLVEHGAKLNVPQNPAFLRAVRYGKEDIICYLAAQGAKLDLLNRTGSGAYSQAYYGNKKNIPLIHELGLDIRQHAGAVLRQAASDHDLKTLTYLLDQGVDINYNKPDMVYPYGATPLTVAARLGNLNMVRFLVERGADLMMTEKDGERPYTIAVSSKHTAMAEYLKALDPPDVHDVENKKYELAKYKLPDELIRFLTGDELRLTLAPNEYKIGYIDFFSFTDTLQMKAGRRKLLRLSADIDNYSGLVLVWNPQKKGQLGCYDLEHQTYADLCSFPEFVAQPERYLIQFMEGELDGS
;
A
#
# COMPACT_ATOMS: atom_id res chain seq x y z
N MET A 1 -3.37 34.94 11.18
CA MET A 1 -3.84 33.80 10.36
C MET A 1 -3.97 32.58 11.24
N ILE A 2 -5.16 32.00 11.30
CA ILE A 2 -5.49 30.81 12.08
C ILE A 2 -5.13 29.58 11.26
N VAL A 3 -4.41 28.63 11.86
CA VAL A 3 -3.95 27.41 11.19
C VAL A 3 -4.58 26.19 11.87
N LEU A 4 -5.41 25.45 11.14
CA LEU A 4 -6.12 24.28 11.63
C LEU A 4 -5.52 23.00 11.03
N LYS A 5 -4.28 22.65 11.44
CA LYS A 5 -3.59 21.42 10.98
C LYS A 5 -3.66 21.25 9.45
N ASP A 6 -4.20 20.13 8.96
CA ASP A 6 -4.40 19.83 7.54
C ASP A 6 -5.73 20.35 6.97
N ILE A 7 -6.60 20.95 7.80
CA ILE A 7 -7.88 21.51 7.38
C ILE A 7 -7.68 22.81 6.57
N GLY A 8 -6.70 23.63 6.96
CA GLY A 8 -6.34 24.82 6.21
C GLY A 8 -5.91 26.02 7.04
N LYS A 9 -5.79 27.14 6.33
CA LYS A 9 -5.40 28.45 6.86
C LYS A 9 -6.55 29.42 6.64
N PHE A 10 -6.94 30.13 7.70
CA PHE A 10 -8.10 31.02 7.69
C PHE A 10 -7.70 32.38 8.26
N GLU A 11 -8.19 33.45 7.65
CA GLU A 11 -7.99 34.80 8.21
C GLU A 11 -8.86 34.98 9.46
N VAL A 12 -10.13 34.60 9.34
CA VAL A 12 -11.15 34.65 10.39
C VAL A 12 -11.98 33.37 10.32
N LEU A 13 -12.40 32.85 11.46
CA LEU A 13 -13.35 31.76 11.55
C LEU A 13 -14.77 32.31 11.78
N PRO A 14 -15.82 31.62 11.30
CA PRO A 14 -17.20 31.92 11.69
C PRO A 14 -17.35 31.96 13.21
N GLU A 15 -18.31 32.75 13.72
CA GLU A 15 -18.45 33.05 15.16
C GLU A 15 -18.35 31.79 16.05
N ARG A 16 -19.14 30.76 15.76
CA ARG A 16 -19.16 29.50 16.55
C ARG A 16 -17.84 28.75 16.47
N ALA A 17 -17.22 28.70 15.28
CA ALA A 17 -15.91 28.10 15.11
C ALA A 17 -14.81 28.89 15.86
N MET A 18 -14.92 30.22 15.91
CA MET A 18 -13.99 31.06 16.66
C MET A 18 -14.11 30.86 18.17
N GLN A 19 -15.33 30.75 18.70
CA GLN A 19 -15.56 30.45 20.12
C GLN A 19 -14.99 29.09 20.51
N ILE A 20 -15.18 28.06 19.67
CA ILE A 20 -14.53 26.76 19.87
C ILE A 20 -13.01 26.93 19.81
N TYR A 21 -12.47 27.61 18.80
CA TYR A 21 -11.03 27.84 18.65
C TYR A 21 -10.41 28.53 19.87
N GLN A 22 -11.12 29.47 20.50
CA GLN A 22 -10.68 30.20 21.69
C GLN A 22 -10.93 29.46 23.00
N GLY A 23 -11.76 28.42 23.00
CA GLY A 23 -12.15 27.72 24.23
C GLY A 23 -13.19 28.48 25.07
N ASP A 24 -14.05 29.29 24.43
CA ASP A 24 -15.07 30.10 25.11
C ASP A 24 -16.27 29.24 25.56
N VAL A 25 -16.06 28.49 26.65
CA VAL A 25 -17.06 27.60 27.23
C VAL A 25 -18.37 28.32 27.59
N PRO A 26 -18.37 29.50 28.24
CA PRO A 26 -19.61 30.22 28.55
C PRO A 26 -20.43 30.58 27.31
N ALA A 27 -19.81 31.09 26.24
CA ALA A 27 -20.52 31.43 25.01
C ALA A 27 -21.12 30.21 24.30
N LEU A 28 -20.42 29.07 24.36
CA LEU A 28 -20.88 27.81 23.79
C LEU A 28 -22.02 27.20 24.60
N GLN A 29 -21.93 27.25 25.94
CA GLN A 29 -23.04 26.85 26.83
C GLN A 29 -24.30 27.66 26.57
N ALA A 30 -24.17 28.99 26.44
CA ALA A 30 -25.30 29.86 26.11
C ALA A 30 -25.92 29.53 24.75
N ALA A 31 -25.10 29.20 23.73
CA ALA A 31 -25.63 28.77 22.43
C ALA A 31 -26.34 27.43 22.49
N ILE A 32 -25.79 26.44 23.21
CA ILE A 32 -26.46 25.15 23.39
C ILE A 32 -27.81 25.35 24.08
N ALA A 33 -27.86 26.17 25.14
CA ALA A 33 -29.11 26.53 25.82
C ALA A 33 -30.12 27.27 24.90
N ALA A 34 -29.62 28.03 23.92
CA ALA A 34 -30.42 28.70 22.89
C ALA A 34 -30.81 27.78 21.72
N GLY A 35 -30.48 26.49 21.76
CA GLY A 35 -30.87 25.50 20.74
C GLY A 35 -29.88 25.35 19.59
N TRP A 36 -28.60 25.68 19.78
CA TRP A 36 -27.57 25.38 18.78
C TRP A 36 -27.42 23.87 18.58
N ASP A 37 -27.56 23.43 17.33
CA ASP A 37 -27.28 22.05 16.92
C ASP A 37 -25.76 21.78 16.89
N ILE A 38 -25.26 21.07 17.91
CA ILE A 38 -23.85 20.70 18.06
C ILE A 38 -23.38 19.64 17.04
N GLU A 39 -24.29 19.02 16.31
CA GLU A 39 -23.98 18.07 15.24
C GLU A 39 -23.93 18.76 13.87
N ALA A 40 -24.48 19.97 13.76
CA ALA A 40 -24.42 20.75 12.52
C ALA A 40 -22.97 21.15 12.21
N GLY A 41 -22.55 20.86 10.98
CA GLY A 41 -21.21 21.18 10.52
C GLY A 41 -20.95 22.69 10.48
N LEU A 42 -19.75 23.09 10.92
CA LEU A 42 -19.25 24.45 10.84
C LEU A 42 -18.63 24.68 9.46
N GLU A 43 -19.27 25.51 8.63
CA GLU A 43 -18.76 25.92 7.33
C GLU A 43 -17.62 26.92 7.50
N LEU A 44 -16.38 26.45 7.42
CA LEU A 44 -15.18 27.30 7.52
C LEU A 44 -14.83 27.96 6.18
N SER A 45 -15.25 27.34 5.06
CA SER A 45 -15.12 27.87 3.71
C SER A 45 -16.14 27.21 2.78
N LYS A 46 -16.21 27.65 1.52
CA LYS A 46 -17.04 27.02 0.46
C LYS A 46 -16.82 25.51 0.31
N HIS A 47 -15.63 25.02 0.66
CA HIS A 47 -15.23 23.61 0.47
C HIS A 47 -14.84 22.92 1.78
N THR A 48 -15.07 23.56 2.94
CA THR A 48 -14.61 23.05 4.22
C THR A 48 -15.73 23.15 5.25
N THR A 49 -16.23 21.99 5.65
CA THR A 49 -17.17 21.86 6.77
C THR A 49 -16.57 20.89 7.78
N VAL A 50 -16.56 21.28 9.05
CA VAL A 50 -16.01 20.46 10.15
C VAL A 50 -17.04 20.32 11.26
N SER A 51 -17.11 19.18 11.94
CA SER A 51 -17.98 19.06 13.11
C SER A 51 -17.45 19.94 14.26
N PRO A 52 -18.31 20.47 15.15
CA PRO A 52 -17.88 21.19 16.34
C PRO A 52 -16.91 20.38 17.21
N LEU A 53 -17.18 19.08 17.38
CA LEU A 53 -16.32 18.17 18.15
C LEU A 53 -14.95 17.99 17.50
N ASP A 54 -14.89 17.76 16.17
CA ASP A 54 -13.62 17.65 15.45
C ASP A 54 -12.79 18.94 15.60
N LEU A 55 -13.42 20.11 15.48
CA LEU A 55 -12.72 21.39 15.63
C LEU A 55 -12.13 21.53 17.04
N ALA A 56 -12.91 21.23 18.08
CA ALA A 56 -12.46 21.29 19.47
C ALA A 56 -11.27 20.33 19.74
N ILE A 57 -11.30 19.13 19.16
CA ILE A 57 -10.19 18.17 19.23
C ILE A 57 -8.94 18.71 18.51
N ILE A 58 -9.11 19.21 17.27
CA ILE A 58 -8.00 19.75 16.46
C ILE A 58 -7.31 20.91 17.17
N THR A 59 -8.10 21.79 17.82
CA THR A 59 -7.62 22.98 18.52
C THR A 59 -7.19 22.73 19.96
N GLN A 60 -7.25 21.49 20.45
CA GLN A 60 -6.86 21.09 21.82
C GLN A 60 -7.69 21.74 22.93
N GLN A 61 -8.98 21.97 22.67
CA GLN A 61 -9.85 22.66 23.60
C GLN A 61 -10.59 21.66 24.48
N THR A 62 -9.87 21.08 25.45
CA THR A 62 -10.34 19.97 26.30
C THR A 62 -11.68 20.24 26.97
N GLU A 63 -11.89 21.44 27.52
CA GLU A 63 -13.16 21.79 28.18
C GLU A 63 -14.32 21.94 27.19
N VAL A 64 -14.05 22.39 25.95
CA VAL A 64 -15.06 22.40 24.89
C VAL A 64 -15.38 20.98 24.43
N VAL A 65 -14.38 20.11 24.33
CA VAL A 65 -14.62 18.68 24.05
C VAL A 65 -15.54 18.08 25.11
N LYS A 66 -15.24 18.27 26.40
CA LYS A 66 -16.09 17.78 27.49
C LYS A 66 -17.52 18.31 27.38
N LEU A 67 -17.67 19.62 27.22
CA LEU A 67 -18.97 20.27 27.07
C LEU A 67 -19.80 19.63 25.95
N LEU A 68 -19.22 19.48 24.75
CA LEU A 68 -19.93 18.92 23.60
C LEU A 68 -20.34 17.46 23.85
N VAL A 69 -19.46 16.65 24.45
CA VAL A 69 -19.76 15.24 24.76
C VAL A 69 -20.83 15.11 25.84
N GLU A 70 -20.80 15.94 26.89
CA GLU A 70 -21.84 15.99 27.93
C GLU A 70 -23.22 16.36 27.37
N HIS A 71 -23.26 17.12 26.27
CA HIS A 71 -24.49 17.47 25.56
C HIS A 71 -24.84 16.52 24.41
N GLY A 72 -24.18 15.35 24.35
CA GLY A 72 -24.57 14.25 23.47
C GLY A 72 -23.89 14.23 22.10
N ALA A 73 -22.75 14.90 21.92
CA ALA A 73 -21.98 14.82 20.68
C ALA A 73 -21.65 13.36 20.31
N LYS A 74 -21.87 12.99 19.04
CA LYS A 74 -21.69 11.61 18.58
C LYS A 74 -20.21 11.27 18.40
N LEU A 75 -19.73 10.31 19.18
CA LEU A 75 -18.33 9.87 19.12
C LEU A 75 -18.05 8.86 17.99
N ASN A 76 -19.07 8.13 17.56
CA ASN A 76 -18.96 6.94 16.71
C ASN A 76 -19.62 7.13 15.34
N VAL A 77 -19.48 8.33 14.74
CA VAL A 77 -20.05 8.62 13.42
C VAL A 77 -19.39 7.72 12.37
N PRO A 78 -20.16 6.98 11.55
CA PRO A 78 -19.61 6.12 10.51
C PRO A 78 -18.64 6.88 9.60
N GLN A 79 -17.46 6.30 9.38
CA GLN A 79 -16.40 6.87 8.55
C GLN A 79 -15.77 8.19 9.04
N ASN A 80 -16.23 8.75 10.17
CA ASN A 80 -15.63 9.90 10.87
C ASN A 80 -15.72 9.76 12.41
N PRO A 81 -15.25 8.64 13.00
CA PRO A 81 -15.25 8.47 14.46
C PRO A 81 -14.29 9.45 15.14
N ALA A 82 -14.73 10.03 16.26
CA ALA A 82 -14.00 11.07 16.99
C ALA A 82 -12.63 10.58 17.52
N PHE A 83 -12.52 9.29 17.88
CA PHE A 83 -11.29 8.71 18.38
C PHE A 83 -10.13 8.85 17.37
N LEU A 84 -10.41 8.71 16.08
CA LEU A 84 -9.41 8.85 15.02
C LEU A 84 -8.85 10.27 14.94
N ARG A 85 -9.70 11.29 15.10
CA ARG A 85 -9.26 12.69 15.16
C ARG A 85 -8.43 12.95 16.41
N ALA A 86 -8.86 12.39 17.55
CA ALA A 86 -8.18 12.54 18.83
C ALA A 86 -6.77 11.96 18.79
N VAL A 87 -6.57 10.76 18.28
CA VAL A 87 -5.22 10.18 18.22
C VAL A 87 -4.32 10.83 17.17
N ARG A 88 -4.90 11.42 16.12
CA ARG A 88 -4.15 12.14 15.09
C ARG A 88 -3.65 13.50 15.59
N TYR A 89 -4.50 14.24 16.30
CA TYR A 89 -4.23 15.64 16.66
C TYR A 89 -4.23 15.92 18.14
N GLY A 90 -5.10 15.27 18.91
CA GLY A 90 -5.30 15.47 20.35
C GLY A 90 -4.11 15.08 21.22
N LYS A 91 -4.13 15.61 22.44
CA LYS A 91 -3.31 15.21 23.57
C LYS A 91 -3.94 14.02 24.32
N GLU A 92 -3.15 13.43 25.21
CA GLU A 92 -3.52 12.26 26.00
C GLU A 92 -4.82 12.45 26.79
N ASP A 93 -5.04 13.63 27.39
CA ASP A 93 -6.25 13.95 28.15
C ASP A 93 -7.53 13.83 27.30
N ILE A 94 -7.52 14.38 26.08
CA ILE A 94 -8.65 14.28 25.14
C ILE A 94 -8.87 12.83 24.70
N ILE A 95 -7.79 12.10 24.39
CA ILE A 95 -7.87 10.71 23.91
C ILE A 95 -8.47 9.81 25.01
N CYS A 96 -7.93 9.89 26.22
CA CYS A 96 -8.40 9.14 27.38
C CYS A 96 -9.84 9.49 27.73
N TYR A 97 -10.20 10.78 27.68
CA TYR A 97 -11.57 11.22 27.93
C TYR A 97 -12.55 10.60 26.91
N LEU A 98 -12.27 10.71 25.61
CA LEU A 98 -13.18 10.18 24.59
C LEU A 98 -13.31 8.65 24.66
N ALA A 99 -12.22 7.92 24.93
CA ALA A 99 -12.28 6.48 25.18
C ALA A 99 -13.17 6.14 26.38
N ALA A 100 -13.02 6.87 27.50
CA ALA A 100 -13.86 6.69 28.68
C ALA A 100 -15.34 7.04 28.44
N GLN A 101 -15.64 7.95 27.51
CA GLN A 101 -17.00 8.30 27.10
C GLN A 101 -17.58 7.35 26.02
N GLY A 102 -16.92 6.24 25.71
CA GLY A 102 -17.44 5.21 24.81
C GLY A 102 -17.16 5.44 23.33
N ALA A 103 -16.14 6.24 22.99
CA ALA A 103 -15.60 6.22 21.64
C ALA A 103 -15.04 4.82 21.33
N LYS A 104 -15.39 4.29 20.15
CA LYS A 104 -14.90 2.99 19.67
C LYS A 104 -13.52 3.18 19.02
N LEU A 105 -12.55 2.39 19.48
CA LEU A 105 -11.15 2.50 19.08
C LEU A 105 -10.85 1.83 17.73
N ASP A 106 -11.66 0.85 17.34
CA ASP A 106 -11.47 -0.05 16.20
C ASP A 106 -12.16 0.40 14.91
N LEU A 107 -12.85 1.54 14.93
CA LEU A 107 -13.53 2.09 13.77
C LEU A 107 -12.55 2.63 12.73
N LEU A 108 -12.98 2.59 11.47
CA LEU A 108 -12.22 3.06 10.31
C LEU A 108 -12.84 4.34 9.73
N ASN A 109 -12.00 5.16 9.10
CA ASN A 109 -12.46 6.28 8.28
C ASN A 109 -12.79 5.83 6.84
N ARG A 110 -13.22 6.77 5.99
CA ARG A 110 -13.57 6.53 4.57
C ARG A 110 -12.50 5.82 3.74
N THR A 111 -11.24 5.97 4.11
CA THR A 111 -10.09 5.38 3.42
C THR A 111 -9.66 4.04 4.02
N GLY A 112 -10.45 3.47 4.95
CA GLY A 112 -10.11 2.24 5.65
C GLY A 112 -9.02 2.40 6.72
N SER A 113 -8.72 3.64 7.14
CA SER A 113 -7.66 3.94 8.10
C SER A 113 -8.20 3.94 9.53
N GLY A 114 -7.53 3.19 10.43
CA GLY A 114 -7.88 3.08 11.85
C GLY A 114 -6.94 3.87 12.77
N ALA A 115 -7.09 3.70 14.09
CA ALA A 115 -6.42 4.54 15.10
C ALA A 115 -4.89 4.57 14.99
N TYR A 116 -4.25 3.41 14.82
CA TYR A 116 -2.80 3.32 14.68
C TYR A 116 -2.28 4.07 13.45
N SER A 117 -2.95 3.96 12.31
CA SER A 117 -2.60 4.72 11.10
C SER A 117 -2.78 6.22 11.30
N GLN A 118 -3.86 6.64 11.98
CA GLN A 118 -4.11 8.05 12.26
C GLN A 118 -3.07 8.64 13.23
N ALA A 119 -2.68 7.90 14.26
CA ALA A 119 -1.53 8.27 15.08
C ALA A 119 -0.24 8.32 14.26
N TYR A 120 0.00 7.34 13.38
CA TYR A 120 1.21 7.29 12.57
C TYR A 120 1.42 8.53 11.70
N TYR A 121 0.38 8.99 11.00
CA TYR A 121 0.45 10.17 10.12
C TYR A 121 0.31 11.51 10.84
N GLY A 122 -0.20 11.52 12.08
CA GLY A 122 -0.42 12.75 12.85
C GLY A 122 0.54 12.91 14.03
N ASN A 123 0.41 12.01 15.01
CA ASN A 123 1.21 12.01 16.22
C ASN A 123 1.59 10.58 16.65
N LYS A 124 2.73 10.10 16.15
CA LYS A 124 3.26 8.74 16.42
C LYS A 124 3.42 8.44 17.92
N LYS A 125 3.55 9.46 18.77
CA LYS A 125 3.65 9.29 20.23
C LYS A 125 2.37 8.73 20.86
N ASN A 126 1.25 8.78 20.16
CA ASN A 126 -0.02 8.24 20.62
C ASN A 126 -0.17 6.73 20.35
N ILE A 127 0.75 6.10 19.59
CA ILE A 127 0.69 4.65 19.31
C ILE A 127 0.70 3.81 20.61
N PRO A 128 1.63 4.02 21.57
CA PRO A 128 1.58 3.29 22.84
C PRO A 128 0.29 3.53 23.62
N LEU A 129 -0.20 4.76 23.67
CA LEU A 129 -1.45 5.10 24.37
C LEU A 129 -2.66 4.35 23.80
N ILE A 130 -2.76 4.22 22.47
CA ILE A 130 -3.83 3.43 21.84
C ILE A 130 -3.79 1.97 22.30
N HIS A 131 -2.59 1.41 22.43
CA HIS A 131 -2.40 0.04 22.93
C HIS A 131 -2.79 -0.08 24.41
N GLU A 132 -2.36 0.87 25.25
CA GLU A 132 -2.69 0.93 26.68
C GLU A 132 -4.20 1.07 26.93
N LEU A 133 -4.92 1.76 26.04
CA LEU A 133 -6.38 1.88 26.07
C LEU A 133 -7.12 0.61 25.59
N GLY A 134 -6.39 -0.43 25.17
CA GLY A 134 -6.92 -1.77 24.92
C GLY A 134 -7.19 -2.13 23.47
N LEU A 135 -6.82 -1.30 22.49
CA LEU A 135 -6.89 -1.71 21.08
C LEU A 135 -5.71 -2.65 20.75
N ASP A 136 -5.99 -3.89 20.39
CA ASP A 136 -4.94 -4.90 20.11
C ASP A 136 -4.05 -4.47 18.94
N ILE A 137 -2.80 -4.11 19.25
CA ILE A 137 -1.82 -3.63 18.28
C ILE A 137 -1.50 -4.69 17.22
N ARG A 138 -1.55 -5.98 17.58
CA ARG A 138 -1.23 -7.09 16.68
C ARG A 138 -2.27 -7.24 15.57
N GLN A 139 -3.51 -6.90 15.86
CA GLN A 139 -4.62 -7.00 14.90
C GLN A 139 -4.78 -5.75 14.03
N HIS A 140 -4.40 -4.58 14.56
CA HIS A 140 -4.75 -3.30 13.95
C HIS A 140 -3.56 -2.46 13.43
N ALA A 141 -2.31 -2.82 13.73
CA ALA A 141 -1.14 -2.01 13.34
C ALA A 141 -0.34 -2.56 12.14
N GLY A 142 -0.74 -3.67 11.52
CA GLY A 142 -0.01 -4.27 10.39
C GLY A 142 0.17 -3.31 9.19
N ALA A 143 -0.84 -2.53 8.84
CA ALA A 143 -0.73 -1.50 7.80
C ALA A 143 0.31 -0.41 8.16
N VAL A 144 0.41 -0.07 9.46
CA VAL A 144 1.41 0.89 9.96
C VAL A 144 2.81 0.31 9.92
N LEU A 145 2.99 -0.98 10.23
CA LEU A 145 4.27 -1.66 10.11
C LEU A 145 4.77 -1.60 8.65
N ARG A 146 3.90 -1.93 7.68
CA ARG A 146 4.23 -1.84 6.26
C ARG A 146 4.56 -0.41 5.83
N GLN A 147 3.78 0.58 6.27
CA GLN A 147 4.06 1.99 5.96
C GLN A 147 5.39 2.46 6.59
N ALA A 148 5.71 2.04 7.81
CA ALA A 148 6.96 2.40 8.46
C ALA A 148 8.19 1.85 7.70
N ALA A 149 8.07 0.67 7.08
CA ALA A 149 9.11 0.16 6.18
C ALA A 149 9.28 1.06 4.93
N SER A 150 8.15 1.47 4.33
CA SER A 150 8.12 2.39 3.18
C SER A 150 8.77 3.75 3.50
N ASP A 151 8.46 4.31 4.67
CA ASP A 151 8.95 5.63 5.10
C ASP A 151 10.35 5.58 5.74
N HIS A 152 10.94 4.38 5.84
CA HIS A 152 12.21 4.13 6.51
C HIS A 152 12.22 4.50 8.01
N ASP A 153 11.05 4.45 8.66
CA ASP A 153 10.88 4.74 10.08
C ASP A 153 11.21 3.49 10.93
N LEU A 154 12.51 3.21 11.07
CA LEU A 154 13.01 2.10 11.87
C LEU A 154 12.57 2.17 13.34
N LYS A 155 12.34 3.38 13.89
CA LYS A 155 11.92 3.54 15.29
C LYS A 155 10.52 2.98 15.50
N THR A 156 9.56 3.42 14.67
CA THR A 156 8.18 2.92 14.77
C THR A 156 8.12 1.45 14.37
N LEU A 157 8.79 1.06 13.29
CA LEU A 157 8.85 -0.33 12.84
C LEU A 157 9.37 -1.26 13.95
N THR A 158 10.48 -0.90 14.60
CA THR A 158 11.05 -1.66 15.73
C THR A 158 10.04 -1.80 16.86
N TYR A 159 9.44 -0.69 17.29
CA TYR A 159 8.44 -0.72 18.36
C TYR A 159 7.28 -1.66 18.03
N LEU A 160 6.73 -1.59 16.81
CA LEU A 160 5.61 -2.44 16.38
C LEU A 160 5.99 -3.93 16.38
N LEU A 161 7.18 -4.27 15.88
CA LEU A 161 7.68 -5.66 15.93
C LEU A 161 7.88 -6.13 17.37
N ASP A 162 8.40 -5.27 18.26
CA ASP A 162 8.61 -5.61 19.68
C ASP A 162 7.26 -5.81 20.42
N GLN A 163 6.16 -5.22 19.94
CA GLN A 163 4.80 -5.49 20.42
C GLN A 163 4.15 -6.75 19.78
N GLY A 164 4.84 -7.40 18.85
CA GLY A 164 4.39 -8.63 18.19
C GLY A 164 3.43 -8.40 17.02
N VAL A 165 3.50 -7.23 16.36
CA VAL A 165 2.83 -7.04 15.06
C VAL A 165 3.44 -7.98 14.04
N ASP A 166 2.60 -8.64 13.25
CA ASP A 166 3.04 -9.62 12.24
C ASP A 166 3.96 -8.98 11.21
N ILE A 167 5.23 -9.42 11.21
CA ILE A 167 6.26 -8.96 10.28
C ILE A 167 5.91 -9.23 8.82
N ASN A 168 5.05 -10.21 8.57
CA ASN A 168 4.62 -10.63 7.24
C ASN A 168 3.23 -10.08 6.86
N TYR A 169 2.76 -9.02 7.51
CA TYR A 169 1.46 -8.40 7.19
C TYR A 169 1.34 -8.10 5.68
N ASN A 170 0.32 -8.67 5.03
CA ASN A 170 0.16 -8.59 3.58
C ASN A 170 -1.29 -8.27 3.14
N LYS A 171 -2.16 -7.80 4.03
CA LYS A 171 -3.54 -7.50 3.64
C LYS A 171 -3.56 -6.38 2.58
N PRO A 172 -4.35 -6.52 1.50
CA PRO A 172 -4.53 -5.46 0.51
C PRO A 172 -5.16 -4.21 1.11
N ASP A 173 -4.73 -3.03 0.65
CA ASP A 173 -5.38 -1.75 0.89
C ASP A 173 -5.31 -0.87 -0.36
N MET A 174 -5.72 0.40 -0.26
CA MET A 174 -5.71 1.32 -1.40
C MET A 174 -4.30 1.68 -1.90
N VAL A 175 -3.27 1.53 -1.06
CA VAL A 175 -1.87 1.83 -1.41
C VAL A 175 -1.19 0.58 -2.00
N TYR A 176 -1.47 -0.58 -1.42
CA TYR A 176 -0.89 -1.87 -1.81
C TYR A 176 -1.99 -2.89 -2.13
N PRO A 177 -2.71 -2.72 -3.26
CA PRO A 177 -3.81 -3.62 -3.64
C PRO A 177 -3.34 -5.05 -3.98
N TYR A 178 -2.05 -5.21 -4.25
CA TYR A 178 -1.38 -6.49 -4.51
C TYR A 178 -0.92 -7.21 -3.24
N GLY A 179 -1.19 -6.67 -2.05
CA GLY A 179 -0.91 -7.35 -0.79
C GLY A 179 0.59 -7.43 -0.47
N ALA A 180 1.31 -6.31 -0.62
CA ALA A 180 2.73 -6.23 -0.29
C ALA A 180 3.01 -6.54 1.17
N THR A 181 4.11 -7.22 1.46
CA THR A 181 4.67 -7.34 2.82
C THR A 181 5.58 -6.14 3.11
N PRO A 182 5.92 -5.84 4.38
CA PRO A 182 6.96 -4.85 4.68
C PRO A 182 8.29 -5.14 3.96
N LEU A 183 8.66 -6.42 3.81
CA LEU A 183 9.89 -6.83 3.15
C LEU A 183 9.87 -6.59 1.64
N THR A 184 8.76 -6.90 0.97
CA THR A 184 8.64 -6.64 -0.48
C THR A 184 8.54 -5.15 -0.79
N VAL A 185 7.93 -4.35 0.09
CA VAL A 185 7.99 -2.87 0.01
C VAL A 185 9.42 -2.38 0.11
N ALA A 186 10.19 -2.85 1.10
CA ALA A 186 11.59 -2.46 1.26
C ALA A 186 12.45 -2.85 0.03
N ALA A 187 12.19 -4.03 -0.54
CA ALA A 187 12.87 -4.51 -1.74
C ALA A 187 12.57 -3.64 -2.97
N ARG A 188 11.28 -3.29 -3.18
CA ARG A 188 10.82 -2.44 -4.29
C ARG A 188 11.41 -1.04 -4.23
N LEU A 189 11.60 -0.50 -3.02
CA LEU A 189 12.23 0.80 -2.78
C LEU A 189 13.76 0.77 -2.81
N GLY A 190 14.39 -0.40 -3.00
CA GLY A 190 15.85 -0.52 -3.05
C GLY A 190 16.56 -0.31 -1.72
N ASN A 191 15.82 -0.33 -0.61
CA ASN A 191 16.40 -0.10 0.71
C ASN A 191 16.99 -1.40 1.29
N LEU A 192 18.22 -1.72 0.89
CA LEU A 192 18.95 -2.91 1.34
C LEU A 192 19.12 -2.97 2.88
N ASN A 193 19.26 -1.83 3.55
CA ASN A 193 19.38 -1.80 5.01
C ASN A 193 18.08 -2.23 5.69
N MET A 194 16.94 -1.75 5.20
CA MET A 194 15.62 -2.17 5.69
C MET A 194 15.36 -3.65 5.38
N VAL A 195 15.75 -4.13 4.19
CA VAL A 195 15.68 -5.55 3.84
C VAL A 195 16.47 -6.39 4.83
N ARG A 196 17.75 -6.06 5.08
CA ARG A 196 18.59 -6.76 6.07
C ARG A 196 17.94 -6.78 7.46
N PHE A 197 17.47 -5.62 7.92
CA PHE A 197 16.80 -5.51 9.22
C PHE A 197 15.57 -6.42 9.33
N LEU A 198 14.68 -6.40 8.33
CA LEU A 198 13.47 -7.22 8.34
C LEU A 198 13.80 -8.72 8.28
N VAL A 199 14.81 -9.10 7.49
CA VAL A 199 15.31 -10.48 7.40
C VAL A 199 15.91 -10.94 8.73
N GLU A 200 16.73 -10.11 9.38
CA GLU A 200 17.28 -10.39 10.72
C GLU A 200 16.19 -10.53 11.78
N ARG A 201 15.06 -9.84 11.60
CA ARG A 201 13.85 -9.95 12.44
C ARG A 201 12.95 -11.14 12.09
N GLY A 202 13.31 -11.95 11.09
CA GLY A 202 12.59 -13.18 10.72
C GLY A 202 11.46 -12.99 9.69
N ALA A 203 11.54 -11.96 8.83
CA ALA A 203 10.60 -11.82 7.72
C ALA A 203 10.72 -13.01 6.74
N ASP A 204 9.59 -13.48 6.22
CA ASP A 204 9.52 -14.60 5.31
C ASP A 204 9.95 -14.19 3.88
N LEU A 205 11.05 -14.78 3.41
CA LEU A 205 11.61 -14.55 2.08
C LEU A 205 10.79 -15.19 0.94
N MET A 206 9.95 -16.17 1.27
CA MET A 206 9.19 -16.96 0.31
C MET A 206 7.75 -16.47 0.15
N MET A 207 7.29 -15.55 1.00
CA MET A 207 5.96 -15.00 0.90
C MET A 207 5.81 -14.17 -0.39
N THR A 208 4.80 -14.51 -1.18
CA THR A 208 4.51 -13.86 -2.45
C THR A 208 3.35 -12.87 -2.33
N GLU A 209 3.46 -11.75 -3.04
CA GLU A 209 2.36 -10.84 -3.33
C GLU A 209 1.33 -11.51 -4.27
N LYS A 210 0.20 -10.84 -4.53
CA LYS A 210 -0.89 -11.34 -5.38
C LYS A 210 -0.42 -11.84 -6.76
N ASP A 211 0.58 -11.17 -7.33
CA ASP A 211 1.09 -11.43 -8.68
C ASP A 211 2.29 -12.40 -8.69
N GLY A 212 2.56 -13.05 -7.56
CA GLY A 212 3.62 -14.05 -7.40
C GLY A 212 4.99 -13.46 -7.08
N GLU A 213 5.12 -12.13 -7.02
CA GLU A 213 6.38 -11.46 -6.69
C GLU A 213 6.77 -11.73 -5.22
N ARG A 214 8.04 -12.03 -5.00
CA ARG A 214 8.68 -12.14 -3.67
C ARG A 214 9.88 -11.19 -3.59
N PRO A 215 10.49 -10.96 -2.41
CA PRO A 215 11.56 -9.99 -2.24
C PRO A 215 12.70 -10.12 -3.27
N TYR A 216 13.17 -11.35 -3.54
CA TYR A 216 14.24 -11.60 -4.51
C TYR A 216 13.84 -11.21 -5.94
N THR A 217 12.67 -11.63 -6.42
CA THR A 217 12.27 -11.36 -7.81
C THR A 217 11.98 -9.88 -8.04
N ILE A 218 11.51 -9.17 -7.00
CA ILE A 218 11.39 -7.71 -7.01
C ILE A 218 12.78 -7.07 -7.13
N ALA A 219 13.76 -7.53 -6.35
CA ALA A 219 15.13 -7.02 -6.44
C ALA A 219 15.74 -7.23 -7.84
N VAL A 220 15.44 -8.36 -8.49
CA VAL A 220 15.85 -8.64 -9.87
C VAL A 220 15.16 -7.69 -10.85
N SER A 221 13.83 -7.59 -10.83
CA SER A 221 13.08 -6.71 -11.75
C SER A 221 13.43 -5.24 -11.58
N SER A 222 13.70 -4.80 -10.34
CA SER A 222 14.09 -3.43 -10.02
C SER A 222 15.60 -3.18 -10.18
N LYS A 223 16.37 -4.15 -10.67
CA LYS A 223 17.82 -4.02 -10.94
C LYS A 223 18.64 -3.68 -9.69
N HIS A 224 18.19 -4.11 -8.52
CA HIS A 224 18.89 -3.97 -7.25
C HIS A 224 19.86 -5.14 -7.02
N THR A 225 20.92 -5.24 -7.84
CA THR A 225 21.82 -6.41 -7.91
C THR A 225 22.35 -6.87 -6.55
N ALA A 226 22.91 -5.97 -5.75
CA ALA A 226 23.45 -6.32 -4.42
C ALA A 226 22.37 -6.87 -3.47
N MET A 227 21.12 -6.43 -3.62
CA MET A 227 20.00 -6.94 -2.85
C MET A 227 19.54 -8.30 -3.37
N ALA A 228 19.49 -8.49 -4.69
CA ALA A 228 19.16 -9.76 -5.30
C ALA A 228 20.18 -10.84 -4.90
N GLU A 229 21.48 -10.54 -4.93
CA GLU A 229 22.54 -11.43 -4.46
C GLU A 229 22.38 -11.78 -2.98
N TYR A 230 22.11 -10.79 -2.12
CA TYR A 230 21.89 -11.00 -0.70
C TYR A 230 20.68 -11.93 -0.44
N LEU A 231 19.54 -11.67 -1.08
CA LEU A 231 18.33 -12.46 -0.92
C LEU A 231 18.51 -13.88 -1.49
N LYS A 232 19.15 -14.01 -2.65
CA LYS A 232 19.48 -15.32 -3.26
C LYS A 232 20.33 -16.19 -2.35
N ALA A 233 21.30 -15.61 -1.66
CA ALA A 233 22.17 -16.33 -0.74
C ALA A 233 21.43 -16.88 0.50
N LEU A 234 20.25 -16.33 0.82
CA LEU A 234 19.43 -16.74 1.95
C LEU A 234 18.24 -17.62 1.57
N ASP A 235 17.89 -17.63 0.28
CA ASP A 235 16.83 -18.49 -0.24
C ASP A 235 17.19 -19.98 -0.07
N PRO A 236 16.19 -20.86 0.11
CA PRO A 236 16.42 -22.31 0.05
C PRO A 236 17.05 -22.70 -1.30
N PRO A 237 18.11 -23.54 -1.34
CA PRO A 237 18.83 -23.84 -2.59
C PRO A 237 17.95 -24.42 -3.70
N ASP A 238 16.88 -25.12 -3.34
CA ASP A 238 15.93 -25.78 -4.23
C ASP A 238 15.06 -24.81 -5.05
N VAL A 239 14.88 -23.55 -4.60
CA VAL A 239 14.05 -22.57 -5.34
C VAL A 239 14.79 -21.98 -6.55
N HIS A 240 16.11 -22.10 -6.60
CA HIS A 240 16.96 -21.70 -7.72
C HIS A 240 17.41 -22.90 -8.57
N ASP A 241 16.86 -24.08 -8.32
CA ASP A 241 17.20 -25.30 -9.06
C ASP A 241 16.39 -25.42 -10.36
N VAL A 242 17.10 -25.67 -11.45
CA VAL A 242 16.51 -25.73 -12.80
C VAL A 242 15.58 -26.93 -12.96
N GLU A 243 15.92 -28.09 -12.40
CA GLU A 243 15.11 -29.30 -12.56
C GLU A 243 13.81 -29.22 -11.74
N ASN A 244 13.88 -28.67 -10.53
CA ASN A 244 12.71 -28.35 -9.72
C ASN A 244 11.78 -27.36 -10.45
N LYS A 245 12.35 -26.31 -11.05
CA LYS A 245 11.57 -25.35 -11.82
C LYS A 245 10.95 -25.99 -13.07
N LYS A 246 11.66 -26.87 -13.77
CA LYS A 246 11.09 -27.64 -14.91
C LYS A 246 9.90 -28.47 -14.46
N TYR A 247 9.99 -29.15 -13.32
CA TYR A 247 8.89 -29.91 -12.76
C TYR A 247 7.68 -29.02 -12.41
N GLU A 248 7.92 -27.87 -11.75
CA GLU A 248 6.88 -26.87 -11.43
C GLU A 248 6.17 -26.35 -12.69
N LEU A 249 6.94 -26.09 -13.75
CA LEU A 249 6.47 -25.46 -14.98
C LEU A 249 6.00 -26.45 -16.06
N ALA A 250 6.09 -27.77 -15.84
CA ALA A 250 5.66 -28.77 -16.83
C ALA A 250 4.21 -28.56 -17.32
N LYS A 251 3.32 -28.09 -16.44
CA LYS A 251 1.92 -27.76 -16.76
C LYS A 251 1.75 -26.59 -17.73
N TYR A 252 2.76 -25.74 -17.87
CA TYR A 252 2.72 -24.58 -18.77
C TYR A 252 3.07 -24.93 -20.22
N LYS A 253 3.59 -26.15 -20.48
CA LYS A 253 3.91 -26.65 -21.82
C LYS A 253 4.75 -25.65 -22.62
N LEU A 254 5.81 -25.15 -22.00
CA LEU A 254 6.72 -24.19 -22.64
C LEU A 254 7.42 -24.88 -23.83
N PRO A 255 7.53 -24.21 -24.99
CA PRO A 255 8.27 -24.76 -26.12
C PRO A 255 9.78 -24.79 -25.83
N ASP A 256 10.49 -25.74 -26.43
CA ASP A 256 11.93 -25.95 -26.22
C ASP A 256 12.74 -24.68 -26.54
N GLU A 257 12.32 -23.89 -27.53
CA GLU A 257 12.97 -22.63 -27.88
C GLU A 257 12.87 -21.58 -26.77
N LEU A 258 11.72 -21.48 -26.10
CA LEU A 258 11.53 -20.56 -24.98
C LEU A 258 12.31 -21.03 -23.75
N ILE A 259 12.31 -22.34 -23.46
CA ILE A 259 13.12 -22.90 -22.37
C ILE A 259 14.60 -22.60 -22.63
N ARG A 260 15.10 -22.89 -23.84
CA ARG A 260 16.50 -22.65 -24.21
C ARG A 260 16.87 -21.17 -24.06
N PHE A 261 15.98 -20.26 -24.48
CA PHE A 261 16.18 -18.83 -24.32
C PHE A 261 16.29 -18.44 -22.84
N LEU A 262 15.34 -18.84 -22.00
CA LEU A 262 15.31 -18.49 -20.57
C LEU A 262 16.45 -19.14 -19.76
N THR A 263 17.07 -20.21 -20.26
CA THR A 263 18.26 -20.83 -19.67
C THR A 263 19.58 -20.29 -20.21
N GLY A 264 19.54 -19.40 -21.21
CA GLY A 264 20.73 -18.80 -21.82
C GLY A 264 21.25 -17.60 -21.04
N ASP A 265 22.39 -17.07 -21.48
CA ASP A 265 23.06 -15.92 -20.86
C ASP A 265 22.53 -14.56 -21.35
N GLU A 266 21.93 -14.53 -22.55
CA GLU A 266 21.41 -13.31 -23.18
C GLU A 266 19.88 -13.23 -23.03
N LEU A 267 19.45 -12.65 -21.90
CA LEU A 267 18.04 -12.51 -21.53
C LEU A 267 17.47 -11.13 -21.85
N ARG A 268 18.11 -10.36 -22.73
CA ARG A 268 17.64 -9.05 -23.18
C ARG A 268 17.30 -9.09 -24.66
N LEU A 269 16.10 -8.63 -25.01
CA LEU A 269 15.76 -8.27 -26.39
C LEU A 269 15.92 -6.77 -26.56
N THR A 270 16.68 -6.35 -27.57
CA THR A 270 16.77 -4.93 -27.96
C THR A 270 15.75 -4.66 -29.06
N LEU A 271 14.97 -3.59 -28.90
CA LEU A 271 13.89 -3.24 -29.82
C LEU A 271 14.35 -2.16 -30.80
N ALA A 272 13.83 -2.19 -32.02
CA ALA A 272 14.04 -1.11 -32.98
C ALA A 272 13.40 0.19 -32.46
N PRO A 273 13.91 1.38 -32.86
CA PRO A 273 13.31 2.66 -32.48
C PRO A 273 11.81 2.69 -32.82
N ASN A 274 11.01 3.01 -31.81
CA ASN A 274 9.54 3.03 -31.88
C ASN A 274 9.00 4.28 -31.18
N GLU A 275 7.75 4.63 -31.49
CA GLU A 275 7.10 5.85 -30.97
C GLU A 275 6.88 5.84 -29.45
N TYR A 276 6.80 4.65 -28.85
CA TYR A 276 6.67 4.43 -27.41
C TYR A 276 8.03 4.43 -26.69
N LYS A 277 9.14 4.56 -27.43
CA LYS A 277 10.51 4.61 -26.90
C LYS A 277 10.89 3.38 -26.05
N ILE A 278 10.32 2.21 -26.35
CA ILE A 278 10.71 0.97 -25.67
C ILE A 278 12.03 0.50 -26.29
N GLY A 279 13.15 0.66 -25.57
CA GLY A 279 14.46 0.28 -26.09
C GLY A 279 14.81 -1.20 -25.90
N TYR A 280 14.28 -1.84 -24.86
CA TYR A 280 14.58 -3.23 -24.54
C TYR A 280 13.48 -3.91 -23.72
N ILE A 281 13.57 -5.24 -23.66
CA ILE A 281 12.83 -6.10 -22.75
C ILE A 281 13.84 -7.01 -22.05
N ASP A 282 13.92 -6.92 -20.73
CA ASP A 282 14.68 -7.88 -19.91
C ASP A 282 13.75 -9.02 -19.51
N PHE A 283 14.24 -10.26 -19.65
CA PHE A 283 13.56 -11.47 -19.23
C PHE A 283 14.14 -11.97 -17.91
N PHE A 284 13.28 -12.60 -17.12
CA PHE A 284 13.74 -13.44 -16.01
C PHE A 284 14.53 -14.62 -16.56
N SER A 285 15.50 -15.10 -15.78
CA SER A 285 16.04 -16.45 -16.00
C SER A 285 14.93 -17.48 -15.80
N PHE A 286 15.12 -18.70 -16.32
CA PHE A 286 14.12 -19.75 -16.22
C PHE A 286 13.64 -19.99 -14.78
N THR A 287 14.56 -20.02 -13.82
CA THR A 287 14.28 -20.22 -12.38
C THR A 287 13.53 -19.05 -11.76
N ASP A 288 13.72 -17.84 -12.29
CA ASP A 288 13.17 -16.61 -11.73
C ASP A 288 11.78 -16.26 -12.29
N THR A 289 11.28 -17.01 -13.27
CA THR A 289 9.94 -16.80 -13.85
C THR A 289 8.82 -16.92 -12.81
N LEU A 290 7.78 -16.09 -12.95
CA LEU A 290 6.74 -15.92 -11.94
C LEU A 290 5.38 -16.45 -12.38
N GLN A 291 4.77 -17.32 -11.57
CA GLN A 291 3.38 -17.73 -11.81
C GLN A 291 2.43 -16.64 -11.34
N MET A 292 1.51 -16.22 -12.21
CA MET A 292 0.52 -15.19 -11.90
C MET A 292 -0.90 -15.60 -12.31
N LYS A 293 -1.89 -14.89 -11.78
CA LYS A 293 -3.30 -15.09 -12.11
C LYS A 293 -3.92 -13.79 -12.63
N ALA A 294 -4.36 -13.79 -13.89
CA ALA A 294 -5.16 -12.72 -14.47
C ALA A 294 -6.61 -13.20 -14.63
N GLY A 295 -7.49 -12.81 -13.70
CA GLY A 295 -8.85 -13.35 -13.62
C GLY A 295 -8.85 -14.87 -13.42
N ARG A 296 -9.36 -15.62 -14.41
CA ARG A 296 -9.35 -17.10 -14.40
C ARG A 296 -8.13 -17.71 -15.07
N ARG A 297 -7.27 -16.90 -15.70
CA ARG A 297 -6.09 -17.37 -16.44
C ARG A 297 -4.94 -17.62 -15.48
N LYS A 298 -4.24 -18.73 -15.67
CA LYS A 298 -2.95 -19.00 -15.03
C LYS A 298 -1.89 -18.68 -16.06
N LEU A 299 -1.09 -17.66 -15.80
CA LEU A 299 -0.06 -17.18 -16.71
C LEU A 299 1.31 -17.37 -16.04
N LEU A 300 2.37 -17.38 -16.85
CA LEU A 300 3.75 -17.36 -16.38
C LEU A 300 4.40 -16.08 -16.88
N ARG A 301 4.71 -15.14 -16.00
CA ARG A 301 5.45 -13.93 -16.36
C ARG A 301 6.88 -14.29 -16.71
N LEU A 302 7.28 -13.80 -17.88
CA LEU A 302 8.58 -14.02 -18.49
C LEU A 302 9.44 -12.77 -18.41
N SER A 303 8.86 -11.57 -18.55
CA SER A 303 9.64 -10.32 -18.49
C SER A 303 9.97 -9.95 -17.05
N ALA A 304 11.23 -9.58 -16.83
CA ALA A 304 11.70 -8.90 -15.63
C ALA A 304 11.40 -7.39 -15.73
N ASP A 305 11.70 -6.77 -16.88
CA ASP A 305 11.53 -5.34 -17.12
C ASP A 305 11.16 -5.06 -18.59
N ILE A 306 10.33 -4.03 -18.80
CA ILE A 306 10.02 -3.49 -20.12
C ILE A 306 10.34 -2.00 -20.07
N ASP A 307 11.29 -1.56 -20.89
CA ASP A 307 11.81 -0.20 -20.86
C ASP A 307 10.69 0.84 -20.98
N ASN A 308 10.67 1.83 -20.09
CA ASN A 308 9.65 2.88 -19.95
C ASN A 308 8.22 2.43 -19.58
N TYR A 309 7.97 1.13 -19.35
CA TYR A 309 6.62 0.60 -19.06
C TYR A 309 6.63 -0.44 -17.93
N SER A 310 6.81 -0.01 -16.69
CA SER A 310 6.86 -0.90 -15.52
C SER A 310 5.53 -1.61 -15.21
N GLY A 311 4.40 -1.10 -15.72
CA GLY A 311 3.10 -1.74 -15.59
C GLY A 311 2.85 -2.88 -16.61
N LEU A 312 3.64 -2.97 -17.67
CA LEU A 312 3.48 -3.99 -18.70
C LEU A 312 4.36 -5.20 -18.43
N VAL A 313 3.80 -6.40 -18.58
CA VAL A 313 4.53 -7.66 -18.43
C VAL A 313 4.23 -8.63 -19.56
N LEU A 314 5.29 -9.23 -20.10
CA LEU A 314 5.17 -10.36 -21.03
C LEU A 314 4.93 -11.63 -20.24
N VAL A 315 3.98 -12.41 -20.73
CA VAL A 315 3.51 -13.62 -20.07
C VAL A 315 3.37 -14.75 -21.07
N TRP A 316 3.53 -15.98 -20.61
CA TRP A 316 3.14 -17.18 -21.33
C TRP A 316 1.75 -17.61 -20.89
N ASN A 317 0.85 -17.75 -21.85
CA ASN A 317 -0.47 -18.33 -21.67
C ASN A 317 -0.46 -19.79 -22.14
N PRO A 318 -0.58 -20.78 -21.24
CA PRO A 318 -0.51 -22.19 -21.60
C PRO A 318 -1.82 -22.73 -22.22
N GLN A 319 -2.86 -21.89 -22.38
CA GLN A 319 -4.12 -22.32 -22.98
C GLN A 319 -3.97 -22.59 -24.49
N LYS A 320 -4.84 -23.46 -25.02
CA LYS A 320 -4.82 -23.91 -26.43
C LYS A 320 -3.43 -24.48 -26.82
N LYS A 321 -2.70 -23.81 -27.71
CA LYS A 321 -1.37 -24.22 -28.20
C LYS A 321 -0.21 -23.60 -27.43
N GLY A 322 -0.48 -22.75 -26.43
CA GLY A 322 0.56 -21.96 -25.79
C GLY A 322 0.94 -20.75 -26.64
N GLN A 323 0.88 -19.55 -26.07
CA GLN A 323 1.25 -18.32 -26.77
C GLN A 323 1.78 -17.27 -25.81
N LEU A 324 2.59 -16.35 -26.33
CA LEU A 324 2.93 -15.13 -25.61
C LEU A 324 1.70 -14.24 -25.51
N GLY A 325 1.59 -13.56 -24.39
CA GLY A 325 0.63 -12.51 -24.13
C GLY A 325 1.33 -11.30 -23.52
N CYS A 326 0.61 -10.18 -23.50
CA CYS A 326 0.95 -9.01 -22.70
C CYS A 326 -0.14 -8.82 -21.66
N TYR A 327 0.27 -8.49 -20.44
CA TYR A 327 -0.62 -8.11 -19.35
C TYR A 327 -0.26 -6.73 -18.82
N ASP A 328 -1.25 -5.87 -18.68
CA ASP A 328 -1.12 -4.58 -18.03
C ASP A 328 -1.55 -4.72 -16.56
N LEU A 329 -0.61 -4.58 -15.63
CA LEU A 329 -0.84 -4.68 -14.19
C LEU A 329 -1.69 -3.51 -13.66
N GLU A 330 -1.60 -2.33 -14.29
CA GLU A 330 -2.29 -1.12 -13.86
C GLU A 330 -3.76 -1.15 -14.30
N HIS A 331 -4.00 -1.48 -15.56
CA HIS A 331 -5.35 -1.53 -16.15
C HIS A 331 -6.01 -2.91 -16.07
N GLN A 332 -5.26 -3.94 -15.64
CA GLN A 332 -5.69 -5.34 -15.56
C GLN A 332 -6.19 -5.91 -16.90
N THR A 333 -5.63 -5.42 -18.02
CA THR A 333 -5.97 -5.86 -19.37
C THR A 333 -4.98 -6.91 -19.88
N TYR A 334 -5.48 -7.85 -20.67
CA TYR A 334 -4.71 -8.97 -21.20
C TYR A 334 -5.00 -9.12 -22.69
N ALA A 335 -3.96 -9.37 -23.50
CA ALA A 335 -4.15 -9.86 -24.86
C ALA A 335 -3.11 -10.93 -25.20
N ASP A 336 -3.51 -11.86 -26.06
CA ASP A 336 -2.59 -12.79 -26.71
C ASP A 336 -1.83 -12.04 -27.82
N LEU A 337 -0.51 -12.26 -27.93
CA LEU A 337 0.34 -11.61 -28.92
C LEU A 337 0.59 -12.55 -30.12
N CYS A 338 1.43 -13.56 -29.93
CA CYS A 338 1.91 -14.47 -30.98
C CYS A 338 2.70 -15.64 -30.38
N SER A 339 3.32 -16.47 -31.23
CA SER A 339 4.28 -17.48 -30.75
C SER A 339 5.62 -16.83 -30.32
N PHE A 340 6.39 -17.54 -29.48
CA PHE A 340 7.69 -17.03 -29.02
C PHE A 340 8.67 -16.71 -30.18
N PRO A 341 8.85 -17.58 -31.20
CA PRO A 341 9.73 -17.27 -32.33
C PRO A 341 9.29 -16.05 -33.15
N GLU A 342 7.99 -15.87 -33.35
CA GLU A 342 7.44 -14.70 -34.07
C GLU A 342 7.68 -13.42 -33.27
N PHE A 343 7.49 -13.46 -31.95
CA PHE A 343 7.73 -12.31 -31.09
C PHE A 343 9.19 -11.88 -31.10
N VAL A 344 10.13 -12.81 -30.96
CA VAL A 344 11.57 -12.49 -30.97
C VAL A 344 12.01 -11.88 -32.31
N ALA A 345 11.33 -12.22 -33.42
CA ALA A 345 11.65 -11.66 -34.73
C ALA A 345 11.21 -10.20 -34.90
N GLN A 346 10.10 -9.78 -34.27
CA GLN A 346 9.54 -8.42 -34.37
C GLN A 346 8.86 -7.98 -33.05
N PRO A 347 9.60 -7.85 -31.93
CA PRO A 347 9.00 -7.65 -30.61
C PRO A 347 8.25 -6.32 -30.49
N GLU A 348 8.78 -5.25 -31.10
CA GLU A 348 8.17 -3.92 -31.10
C GLU A 348 6.79 -3.93 -31.76
N ARG A 349 6.61 -4.68 -32.85
CA ARG A 349 5.33 -4.76 -33.57
C ARG A 349 4.21 -5.23 -32.65
N TYR A 350 4.42 -6.33 -31.93
CA TYR A 350 3.37 -6.92 -31.11
C TYR A 350 3.07 -6.11 -29.84
N LEU A 351 4.08 -5.48 -29.23
CA LEU A 351 3.86 -4.58 -28.10
C LEU A 351 3.09 -3.32 -28.52
N ILE A 352 3.42 -2.74 -29.68
CA ILE A 352 2.71 -1.58 -30.21
C ILE A 352 1.24 -1.93 -30.46
N GLN A 353 0.98 -3.04 -31.14
CA GLN A 353 -0.39 -3.50 -31.38
C GLN A 353 -1.20 -3.70 -30.08
N PHE A 354 -0.55 -4.18 -29.01
CA PHE A 354 -1.18 -4.27 -27.69
C PHE A 354 -1.52 -2.88 -27.13
N MET A 355 -0.57 -1.95 -27.17
CA MET A 355 -0.75 -0.58 -26.63
C MET A 355 -1.80 0.22 -27.42
N GLU A 356 -1.91 -0.03 -28.72
CA GLU A 356 -2.92 0.59 -29.60
C GLU A 356 -4.30 -0.09 -29.50
N GLY A 357 -4.40 -1.22 -28.79
CA GLY A 357 -5.65 -1.97 -28.66
C GLY A 357 -6.09 -2.69 -29.94
N GLU A 358 -5.15 -2.97 -30.84
CA GLU A 358 -5.40 -3.68 -32.11
C GLU A 358 -5.55 -5.21 -31.94
N LEU A 359 -5.25 -5.72 -30.75
CA LEU A 359 -5.33 -7.14 -30.42
C LEU A 359 -6.64 -7.46 -29.69
N ASP A 360 -7.35 -8.48 -30.16
CA ASP A 360 -8.60 -8.93 -29.53
C ASP A 360 -8.35 -9.38 -28.08
N GLY A 361 -9.08 -8.81 -27.14
CA GLY A 361 -9.16 -9.30 -25.76
C GLY A 361 -9.90 -10.64 -25.74
N SER A 362 -9.17 -11.74 -25.60
CA SER A 362 -9.74 -13.09 -25.52
C SER A 362 -10.32 -13.42 -24.14
#